data_AF-A0A1G7E8D5-F1
#
_entry.id   AF-A0A1G7E8D5-F1
#
_cell.length_a   1.000
_cell.length_b   1.000
_cell.length_c   1.000
_cell.angle_alpha   90.00
_cell.angle_beta   90.00
_cell.angle_gamma   90.00
#
_symmetry.space_group_name_H-M   'P 1'
#
loop_
_entity.id
_entity.type
_entity.pdbx_description
1 polymer ?
#
loop_
_entity_poly.entity_id
_entity_poly.type
_entity_poly.pdbx_seq_one_letter_code
_entity_poly.pdbx_strand_id
1 'polypeptide(L)'
;MQLIRLIILTLSMVSTLVLAQPALAQLQGDGEDPRQLAHDIYVGVNRGSPPAAVALKLADVIRVYRFRCTRVTDYQVYVSRPNLLDIKVKCSGDPLYGVTVASNGYVAVYGGNGILGALDRRDGLIYSFSASGDVESDSRLTADQALDETVDRLQLDDGMNLWYVMAMFAVLLALMILIAGVWMKMWRRRDAKKRERRKIKPMARHTVQATTDVKDMLLKESTRVAANIYKHPSGIFIARGKRGKRRFFRSRFWAAMYRSIGLRMFETGAPQVMHVDMPGEAETPQG
;
A
#
# COMPACT_ATOMS: atom_id res chain seq x y z
N MET A 1 46.70 -66.12 3.04
CA MET A 1 45.47 -65.35 2.69
C MET A 1 45.17 -64.17 3.62
N GLN A 2 45.70 -64.09 4.86
CA GLN A 2 45.44 -62.96 5.76
C GLN A 2 46.16 -61.65 5.38
N LEU A 3 47.33 -61.73 4.75
CA LEU A 3 48.13 -60.56 4.35
C LEU A 3 47.47 -59.72 3.23
N ILE A 4 46.75 -60.37 2.30
CA ILE A 4 46.06 -59.67 1.20
C ILE A 4 44.85 -58.88 1.73
N ARG A 5 44.15 -59.38 2.76
CA ARG A 5 43.02 -58.68 3.38
C ARG A 5 43.46 -57.43 4.16
N LEU A 6 44.66 -57.45 4.74
CA LEU A 6 45.19 -56.31 5.51
C LEU A 6 45.61 -55.16 4.59
N ILE A 7 46.21 -55.46 3.43
CA ILE A 7 46.59 -54.46 2.42
C ILE A 7 45.36 -53.77 1.81
N ILE A 8 44.30 -54.53 1.53
CA ILE A 8 43.04 -53.96 0.99
C ILE A 8 42.35 -53.04 2.01
N LEU A 9 42.40 -53.37 3.30
CA LEU A 9 41.85 -52.54 4.39
C LEU A 9 42.66 -51.26 4.62
N THR A 10 43.98 -51.30 4.48
CA THR A 10 44.80 -50.09 4.58
C THR A 10 44.65 -49.18 3.37
N LEU A 11 44.48 -49.74 2.16
CA LEU A 11 44.22 -48.93 0.96
C LEU A 11 42.82 -48.28 0.96
N SER A 12 41.81 -48.91 1.55
CA SER A 12 40.48 -48.30 1.63
C SER A 12 40.41 -47.14 2.64
N MET A 13 41.18 -47.20 3.74
CA MET A 13 41.25 -46.10 4.70
C MET A 13 42.08 -44.90 4.23
N VAL A 14 43.10 -45.11 3.38
CA VAL A 14 43.85 -43.99 2.79
C VAL A 14 43.03 -43.28 1.71
N SER A 15 42.23 -44.02 0.92
CA SER A 15 41.34 -43.41 -0.08
C SER A 15 40.19 -42.58 0.52
N THR A 16 39.70 -42.90 1.73
CA THR A 16 38.67 -42.06 2.38
C THR A 16 39.25 -40.78 3.00
N LEU A 17 40.53 -40.79 3.41
CA LEU A 17 41.19 -39.60 3.95
C LEU A 17 41.61 -38.58 2.88
N VAL A 18 41.92 -39.02 1.65
CA VAL A 18 42.28 -38.12 0.54
C VAL A 18 41.05 -37.46 -0.10
N LEU A 19 39.86 -38.07 0.01
CA LEU A 19 38.62 -37.51 -0.54
C LEU A 19 37.86 -36.56 0.40
N ALA A 20 38.29 -36.42 1.66
CA ALA A 20 37.68 -35.48 2.62
C ALA A 20 38.28 -34.06 2.57
N GLN A 21 39.35 -33.84 1.81
CA GLN A 21 40.04 -32.53 1.75
C GLN A 21 39.52 -31.48 0.73
N PRO A 22 38.69 -31.75 -0.29
CA PRO A 22 38.27 -30.67 -1.19
C PRO A 22 37.16 -29.78 -0.58
N ALA A 23 36.47 -30.20 0.48
CA ALA A 23 35.36 -29.42 1.05
C ALA A 23 35.81 -28.20 1.87
N LEU A 24 37.04 -28.20 2.41
CA LEU A 24 37.60 -27.07 3.18
C LEU A 24 38.40 -26.10 2.31
N ALA A 25 38.95 -26.55 1.17
CA ALA A 25 39.74 -25.68 0.28
C ALA A 25 38.88 -24.70 -0.54
N GLN A 26 37.58 -24.98 -0.71
CA GLN A 26 36.65 -24.08 -1.39
C GLN A 26 36.14 -22.92 -0.51
N LEU A 27 36.45 -22.91 0.79
CA LEU A 27 36.06 -21.85 1.73
C LEU A 27 37.00 -20.63 1.74
N GLN A 28 38.09 -20.64 0.96
CA GLN A 28 39.18 -19.69 1.18
C GLN A 28 39.69 -18.96 -0.07
N GLY A 29 39.03 -19.12 -1.23
CA GLY A 29 39.61 -18.71 -2.52
C GLY A 29 38.88 -17.68 -3.39
N ASP A 30 37.58 -17.46 -3.26
CA ASP A 30 36.79 -16.68 -4.26
C ASP A 30 35.94 -15.53 -3.65
N GLY A 31 36.16 -15.21 -2.38
CA GLY A 31 35.20 -14.50 -1.51
C GLY A 31 35.20 -12.97 -1.55
N GLU A 32 35.49 -12.30 -2.67
CA GLU A 32 35.38 -10.83 -2.75
C GLU A 32 34.17 -10.30 -3.53
N ASP A 33 33.47 -11.12 -4.33
CA ASP A 33 32.24 -10.65 -4.97
C ASP A 33 31.08 -10.61 -3.94
N PRO A 34 30.57 -9.41 -3.57
CA PRO A 34 29.46 -9.29 -2.63
C PRO A 34 28.21 -10.05 -3.10
N ARG A 35 28.03 -10.23 -4.41
CA ARG A 35 26.88 -10.95 -4.97
C ARG A 35 26.96 -12.44 -4.71
N GLN A 36 28.15 -13.02 -4.82
CA GLN A 36 28.38 -14.43 -4.55
C GLN A 36 28.22 -14.72 -3.06
N LEU A 37 28.78 -13.85 -2.21
CA LEU A 37 28.57 -13.92 -0.76
C LEU A 37 27.08 -13.83 -0.38
N ALA A 38 26.32 -12.95 -1.03
CA ALA A 38 24.89 -12.82 -0.81
C ALA A 38 24.11 -14.09 -1.20
N HIS A 39 24.41 -14.65 -2.36
CA HIS A 39 23.80 -15.90 -2.82
C HIS A 39 24.15 -17.06 -1.89
N ASP A 40 25.40 -17.12 -1.44
CA ASP A 40 25.89 -18.12 -0.51
C ASP A 40 25.23 -18.05 0.88
N ILE A 41 24.96 -16.84 1.38
CA ILE A 41 24.18 -16.64 2.62
C ILE A 41 22.74 -17.10 2.39
N TYR A 42 22.13 -16.69 1.28
CA TYR A 42 20.75 -17.05 0.94
C TYR A 42 20.57 -18.57 0.86
N VAL A 43 21.46 -19.25 0.14
CA VAL A 43 21.49 -20.71 0.01
C VAL A 43 21.85 -21.35 1.36
N GLY A 44 22.80 -20.78 2.09
CA GLY A 44 23.25 -21.28 3.39
C GLY A 44 22.11 -21.34 4.41
N VAL A 45 21.34 -20.26 4.52
CA VAL A 45 20.18 -20.18 5.41
C VAL A 45 19.08 -21.15 4.96
N ASN A 46 18.71 -21.15 3.69
CA ASN A 46 17.59 -21.98 3.20
C ASN A 46 17.89 -23.48 3.13
N ARG A 47 19.16 -23.88 2.96
CA ARG A 47 19.56 -25.29 2.94
C ARG A 47 19.95 -25.85 4.32
N GLY A 48 19.78 -25.07 5.39
CA GLY A 48 20.12 -25.51 6.74
C GLY A 48 21.63 -25.73 6.94
N SER A 49 22.46 -24.89 6.31
CA SER A 49 23.91 -24.93 6.55
C SER A 49 24.21 -24.62 8.02
N PRO A 50 25.36 -25.08 8.56
CA PRO A 50 25.74 -24.80 9.94
C PRO A 50 25.68 -23.29 10.25
N PRO A 51 25.03 -22.86 11.34
CA PRO A 51 24.88 -21.44 11.67
C PRO A 51 26.22 -20.69 11.73
N ALA A 52 27.28 -21.35 12.19
CA ALA A 52 28.62 -20.77 12.25
C ALA A 52 29.17 -20.42 10.86
N ALA A 53 28.89 -21.24 9.83
CA ALA A 53 29.33 -20.98 8.46
C ALA A 53 28.60 -19.76 7.88
N VAL A 54 27.31 -19.61 8.17
CA VAL A 54 26.52 -18.43 7.77
C VAL A 54 27.05 -17.17 8.49
N ALA A 55 27.36 -17.27 9.78
CA ALA A 55 27.90 -16.17 10.56
C ALA A 55 29.24 -15.64 10.01
N LEU A 56 30.13 -16.52 9.55
CA LEU A 56 31.38 -16.13 8.89
C LEU A 56 31.10 -15.33 7.61
N LYS A 57 30.22 -15.82 6.74
CA LYS A 57 29.85 -15.13 5.50
C LYS A 57 29.15 -13.79 5.76
N LEU A 58 28.33 -13.69 6.81
CA LEU A 58 27.72 -12.43 7.23
C LEU A 58 28.79 -11.42 7.68
N ALA A 59 29.81 -11.86 8.42
CA ALA A 59 30.93 -10.99 8.79
C ALA A 59 31.67 -10.47 7.54
N ASP A 60 31.90 -11.33 6.55
CA ASP A 60 32.56 -10.97 5.30
C ASP A 60 31.76 -9.91 4.53
N VAL A 61 30.46 -10.13 4.34
CA VAL A 61 29.57 -9.18 3.67
C VAL A 61 29.56 -7.81 4.37
N ILE A 62 29.46 -7.79 5.69
CA ILE A 62 29.44 -6.53 6.45
C ILE A 62 30.77 -5.78 6.28
N ARG A 63 31.91 -6.49 6.26
CA ARG A 63 33.24 -5.91 6.03
C ARG A 63 33.41 -5.36 4.62
N VAL A 64 32.92 -6.07 3.59
CA VAL A 64 32.96 -5.61 2.18
C VAL A 64 32.23 -4.27 2.02
N TYR A 65 31.13 -4.08 2.76
CA TYR A 65 30.38 -2.81 2.80
C TYR A 65 30.98 -1.75 3.73
N ARG A 66 32.23 -1.92 4.17
CA ARG A 66 33.02 -0.99 5.03
C ARG A 66 32.44 -0.75 6.43
N PHE A 67 31.56 -1.62 6.91
CA PHE A 67 31.12 -1.60 8.30
C PHE A 67 32.11 -2.35 9.20
N ARG A 68 32.18 -1.94 10.47
CA ARG A 68 33.09 -2.56 11.45
C ARG A 68 32.44 -3.79 12.05
N CYS A 69 32.82 -4.97 11.57
CA CYS A 69 32.43 -6.23 12.16
C CYS A 69 33.62 -7.17 12.24
N THR A 70 34.21 -7.31 13.43
CA THR A 70 35.34 -8.23 13.66
C THR A 70 34.84 -9.68 13.73
N ARG A 71 33.71 -9.88 14.40
CA ARG A 71 33.05 -11.18 14.58
C ARG A 71 31.57 -10.98 14.82
N VAL A 72 30.74 -11.85 14.25
CA VAL A 72 29.31 -11.95 14.58
C VAL A 72 29.17 -12.66 15.93
N THR A 73 28.45 -12.06 16.87
CA THR A 73 28.07 -12.70 18.14
C THR A 73 26.71 -13.35 18.03
N ASP A 74 25.77 -12.68 17.37
CA ASP A 74 24.40 -13.15 17.24
C ASP A 74 23.86 -12.78 15.87
N TYR A 75 23.03 -13.64 15.29
CA TYR A 75 22.19 -13.21 14.17
C TYR A 75 20.79 -13.81 14.26
N GLN A 76 19.85 -13.14 13.61
CA GLN A 76 18.45 -13.52 13.54
C GLN A 76 17.92 -13.26 12.14
N VAL A 77 17.32 -14.27 11.54
CA VAL A 77 16.56 -14.14 10.30
C VAL A 77 15.14 -13.75 10.70
N TYR A 78 14.71 -12.52 10.39
CA TYR A 78 13.41 -12.00 10.84
C TYR A 78 12.39 -11.85 9.71
N VAL A 79 12.85 -11.80 8.44
CA VAL A 79 11.98 -11.92 7.28
C VAL A 79 12.57 -12.99 6.38
N SER A 80 11.76 -13.99 6.03
CA SER A 80 12.09 -15.00 5.03
C SER A 80 11.02 -15.03 3.95
N ARG A 81 11.40 -14.64 2.73
CA ARG A 81 10.56 -14.70 1.52
C ARG A 81 11.23 -15.61 0.49
N PRO A 82 10.48 -16.15 -0.48
CA PRO A 82 11.01 -17.10 -1.47
C PRO A 82 12.20 -16.63 -2.33
N ASN A 83 12.53 -15.33 -2.30
CA ASN A 83 13.65 -14.75 -3.04
C ASN A 83 14.44 -13.72 -2.23
N LEU A 84 14.12 -13.51 -0.95
CA LEU A 84 14.68 -12.42 -0.14
C LEU A 84 14.67 -12.79 1.34
N LEU A 85 15.79 -12.57 2.01
CA LEU A 85 15.96 -12.74 3.46
C LEU A 85 16.42 -11.42 4.05
N ASP A 86 15.81 -11.03 5.17
CA ASP A 86 16.34 -9.95 6.01
C ASP A 86 16.86 -10.52 7.32
N ILE A 87 18.10 -10.16 7.64
CA ILE A 87 18.88 -10.72 8.74
C ILE A 87 19.38 -9.59 9.63
N LYS A 88 19.06 -9.65 10.92
CA LYS A 88 19.68 -8.79 11.95
C LYS A 88 20.95 -9.48 12.44
N VAL A 89 22.06 -8.76 12.48
CA VAL A 89 23.38 -9.27 12.83
C VAL A 89 24.02 -8.39 13.90
N LYS A 90 24.35 -8.96 15.05
CA LYS A 90 25.09 -8.30 16.12
C LYS A 90 26.57 -8.65 16.01
N CYS A 91 27.41 -7.62 15.93
CA CYS A 91 28.86 -7.79 15.91
C CYS A 91 29.48 -7.54 17.29
N SER A 92 30.65 -8.12 17.52
CA SER A 92 31.47 -7.86 18.71
C SER A 92 31.82 -6.37 18.82
N GLY A 93 31.38 -5.73 19.92
CA GLY A 93 31.55 -4.28 20.13
C GLY A 93 30.29 -3.41 19.96
N ASP A 94 29.11 -4.03 19.85
CA ASP A 94 27.76 -3.43 19.98
C ASP A 94 27.10 -2.65 18.81
N PRO A 95 27.57 -2.65 17.54
CA PRO A 95 26.71 -2.23 16.44
C PRO A 95 25.84 -3.40 15.93
N LEU A 96 24.53 -3.17 15.88
CA LEU A 96 23.56 -4.03 15.20
C LEU A 96 23.44 -3.60 13.73
N TYR A 97 23.55 -4.57 12.83
CA TYR A 97 23.44 -4.40 11.39
C TYR A 97 22.25 -5.18 10.84
N GLY A 98 21.65 -4.66 9.79
CA GLY A 98 20.62 -5.31 8.98
C GLY A 98 21.27 -5.69 7.66
N VAL A 99 21.14 -6.94 7.29
CA VAL A 99 21.65 -7.50 6.04
C VAL A 99 20.47 -8.08 5.28
N THR A 100 20.14 -7.47 4.15
CA THR A 100 19.16 -8.00 3.20
C THR A 100 19.91 -8.75 2.12
N VAL A 101 19.58 -10.02 1.88
CA VAL A 101 20.14 -10.85 0.81
C VAL A 101 19.03 -11.43 -0.04
N ALA A 102 19.25 -11.57 -1.35
CA ALA A 102 18.28 -12.15 -2.27
C ALA A 102 18.88 -13.28 -3.10
N SER A 103 18.01 -14.13 -3.65
CA SER A 103 18.39 -15.28 -4.47
C SER A 103 19.18 -14.89 -5.74
N ASN A 104 18.96 -13.67 -6.25
CA ASN A 104 19.65 -13.10 -7.41
C ASN A 104 21.02 -12.46 -7.08
N GLY A 105 21.51 -12.58 -5.85
CA GLY A 105 22.76 -11.97 -5.41
C GLY A 105 22.66 -10.50 -5.03
N TYR A 106 21.45 -9.94 -4.93
CA TYR A 106 21.28 -8.61 -4.33
C TYR A 106 21.64 -8.67 -2.85
N VAL A 107 22.40 -7.66 -2.39
CA VAL A 107 22.75 -7.47 -0.99
C VAL A 107 22.73 -6.00 -0.61
N ALA A 108 22.18 -5.73 0.56
CA ALA A 108 22.24 -4.43 1.21
C ALA A 108 22.60 -4.62 2.68
N VAL A 109 23.55 -3.80 3.16
CA VAL A 109 23.92 -3.73 4.57
C VAL A 109 23.58 -2.33 5.08
N TYR A 110 22.84 -2.25 6.19
CA TYR A 110 22.42 -1.01 6.82
C TYR A 110 22.50 -1.10 8.34
N GLY A 111 22.56 0.03 9.05
CA GLY A 111 22.59 0.07 10.51
C GLY A 111 23.91 0.58 11.09
N GLY A 112 24.20 0.19 12.33
CA GLY A 112 25.36 0.68 13.11
C GLY A 112 25.17 2.03 13.80
N ASN A 113 23.96 2.62 13.72
CA ASN A 113 23.61 3.93 14.29
C ASN A 113 22.36 3.88 15.18
N GLY A 114 21.92 2.69 15.61
CA GLY A 114 20.76 2.51 16.48
C GLY A 114 19.39 2.62 15.79
N ILE A 115 19.33 2.69 14.45
CA ILE A 115 18.06 2.66 13.70
C ILE A 115 17.37 1.30 13.81
N LEU A 116 18.15 0.22 13.98
CA LEU A 116 17.62 -1.12 14.09
C LEU A 116 17.22 -1.42 15.53
N GLY A 117 15.97 -1.89 15.71
CA GLY A 117 15.51 -2.43 16.99
C GLY A 117 16.32 -3.64 17.40
N ALA A 118 16.44 -3.87 18.70
CA ALA A 118 17.17 -5.01 19.26
C ALA A 118 16.69 -6.37 18.70
N LEU A 119 17.53 -7.39 18.84
CA LEU A 119 17.13 -8.77 18.57
C LEU A 119 15.99 -9.15 19.52
N ASP A 120 14.84 -9.52 18.95
CA ASP A 120 13.64 -9.89 19.71
C ASP A 120 13.27 -11.33 19.37
N ARG A 121 13.16 -12.20 20.37
CA ARG A 121 12.77 -13.62 20.18
C ARG A 121 11.43 -13.79 19.46
N ARG A 122 10.58 -12.76 19.44
CA ARG A 122 9.31 -12.76 18.70
C ARG A 122 9.47 -12.72 17.19
N ASP A 123 10.59 -12.18 16.70
CA ASP A 123 10.86 -11.96 15.28
C ASP A 123 11.43 -13.21 14.59
N GLY A 124 11.99 -14.16 15.34
CA GLY A 124 12.60 -15.38 14.78
C GLY A 124 13.67 -15.98 15.69
N LEU A 125 14.27 -17.09 15.24
CA LEU A 125 15.32 -17.80 15.98
C LEU A 125 16.59 -16.95 16.06
N ILE A 126 17.14 -16.81 17.27
CA ILE A 126 18.41 -16.12 17.51
C ILE A 126 19.50 -17.18 17.64
N TYR A 127 20.47 -17.10 16.74
CA TYR A 127 21.67 -17.92 16.79
C TYR A 127 22.77 -17.15 17.49
N SER A 128 23.19 -17.62 18.67
CA SER A 128 24.25 -17.00 19.46
C SER A 128 25.53 -17.83 19.42
N PHE A 129 26.66 -17.15 19.27
CA PHE A 129 27.98 -17.74 19.14
C PHE A 129 28.85 -17.29 20.30
N SER A 130 29.24 -18.25 21.14
CA SER A 130 30.11 -18.01 22.28
C SER A 130 31.54 -17.69 21.83
N ALA A 131 32.37 -17.15 22.73
CA ALA A 131 33.77 -16.85 22.44
C ALA A 131 34.55 -18.09 21.92
N SER A 132 34.17 -19.30 22.34
CA SER A 132 34.76 -20.58 21.92
C SER A 132 34.30 -21.08 20.53
N GLY A 133 33.33 -20.41 19.90
CA GLY A 133 32.78 -20.82 18.60
C GLY A 133 31.68 -21.87 18.70
N ASP A 134 31.31 -22.27 19.92
CA ASP A 134 30.16 -23.12 20.17
C ASP A 134 28.87 -22.33 19.94
N VAL A 135 27.92 -22.97 19.25
CA VAL A 135 26.61 -22.38 18.96
C VAL A 135 25.68 -22.68 20.13
N GLU A 136 25.43 -21.68 20.96
CA GLU A 136 24.36 -21.74 21.95
C GLU A 136 23.09 -21.23 21.26
N SER A 137 22.21 -22.14 20.85
CA SER A 137 20.85 -21.75 20.51
C SER A 137 20.13 -21.43 21.82
N ASP A 138 19.99 -20.14 22.16
CA ASP A 138 19.34 -19.68 23.39
C ASP A 138 17.80 -19.78 23.31
N SER A 139 17.33 -20.85 22.69
CA SER A 139 15.94 -21.14 22.41
C SER A 139 15.52 -22.31 23.29
N ARG A 140 14.60 -22.02 24.23
CA ARG A 140 13.86 -23.04 24.99
C ARG A 140 12.96 -23.92 24.10
N LEU A 141 12.99 -23.71 22.78
CA LEU A 141 12.38 -24.54 21.76
C LEU A 141 13.51 -25.18 20.95
N THR A 142 13.51 -26.52 20.91
CA THR A 142 14.38 -27.30 20.02
C THR A 142 14.25 -26.78 18.59
N ALA A 143 15.32 -26.82 17.79
CA ALA A 143 15.32 -26.31 16.42
C ALA A 143 14.15 -26.87 15.56
N ASP A 144 13.70 -28.09 15.85
CA ASP A 144 12.51 -28.70 15.25
C ASP A 144 11.19 -28.01 15.68
N GLN A 145 11.07 -27.58 16.94
CA GLN A 145 9.92 -26.81 17.41
C GLN A 145 9.94 -25.37 16.91
N ALA A 146 11.12 -24.77 16.73
CA ALA A 146 11.24 -23.45 16.11
C ALA A 146 10.90 -23.51 14.62
N LEU A 147 11.31 -24.57 13.91
CA LEU A 147 10.89 -24.83 12.54
C LEU A 147 9.39 -25.08 12.45
N ASP A 148 8.81 -25.92 13.32
CA ASP A 148 7.36 -26.14 13.35
C ASP A 148 6.59 -24.87 13.72
N GLU A 149 7.05 -24.04 14.66
CA GLU A 149 6.40 -22.77 15.01
C GLU A 149 6.58 -21.70 13.93
N THR A 150 7.69 -21.74 13.16
CA THR A 150 7.93 -20.83 12.03
C THR A 150 7.18 -21.29 10.77
N VAL A 151 7.05 -22.61 10.55
CA VAL A 151 6.21 -23.20 9.49
C VAL A 151 4.74 -22.99 9.81
N ASP A 152 4.31 -23.16 11.07
CA ASP A 152 2.96 -22.80 11.52
C ASP A 152 2.72 -21.29 11.36
N ARG A 153 3.69 -20.43 11.64
CA ARG A 153 3.57 -18.97 11.39
C ARG A 153 3.55 -18.61 9.90
N LEU A 154 4.37 -19.24 9.06
CA LEU A 154 4.39 -19.01 7.62
C LEU A 154 3.12 -19.58 6.94
N GLN A 155 2.56 -20.68 7.47
CA GLN A 155 1.24 -21.18 7.08
C GLN A 155 0.11 -20.33 7.66
N LEU A 156 0.30 -19.62 8.76
CA LEU A 156 -0.67 -18.64 9.27
C LEU A 156 -0.67 -17.32 8.49
N ASP A 157 0.42 -16.94 7.80
CA ASP A 157 0.44 -15.73 6.95
C ASP A 157 -0.05 -16.01 5.51
N ASP A 158 0.03 -17.26 5.03
CA ASP A 158 -0.73 -17.72 3.85
C ASP A 158 -2.15 -18.21 4.23
N GLY A 159 -2.44 -18.22 5.54
CA GLY A 159 -3.64 -18.73 6.17
C GLY A 159 -4.52 -17.61 6.72
N MET A 160 -5.00 -16.70 5.86
CA MET A 160 -6.34 -16.19 6.11
C MET A 160 -7.27 -17.41 6.08
N ASN A 161 -7.48 -17.99 7.26
CA ASN A 161 -8.25 -19.21 7.51
C ASN A 161 -9.44 -19.18 6.55
N LEU A 162 -9.56 -20.16 5.66
CA LEU A 162 -10.58 -20.16 4.61
C LEU A 162 -11.97 -19.86 5.21
N TRP A 163 -12.19 -20.32 6.45
CA TRP A 163 -13.35 -19.97 7.28
C TRP A 163 -13.52 -18.47 7.57
N TYR A 164 -12.44 -17.75 7.91
CA TYR A 164 -12.44 -16.30 8.09
C TYR A 164 -12.74 -15.56 6.78
N VAL A 165 -12.15 -15.97 5.66
CA VAL A 165 -12.45 -15.39 4.34
C VAL A 165 -13.91 -15.62 3.96
N MET A 166 -14.41 -16.84 4.14
CA MET A 166 -15.81 -17.20 3.91
C MET A 166 -16.76 -16.43 4.84
N ALA A 167 -16.41 -16.27 6.12
CA ALA A 167 -17.19 -15.48 7.07
C ALA A 167 -17.23 -14.00 6.68
N MET A 168 -16.10 -13.42 6.29
CA MET A 168 -16.03 -12.04 5.85
C MET A 168 -16.84 -11.82 4.55
N PHE A 169 -16.80 -12.78 3.63
CA PHE A 169 -17.61 -12.77 2.42
C PHE A 169 -19.11 -12.86 2.74
N ALA A 170 -19.50 -13.71 3.68
CA ALA A 170 -20.89 -13.83 4.14
C ALA A 170 -21.40 -12.53 4.77
N VAL A 171 -20.57 -11.85 5.58
CA VAL A 171 -20.92 -10.55 6.18
C VAL A 171 -21.08 -9.47 5.11
N LEU A 172 -20.17 -9.40 4.13
CA LEU A 172 -20.30 -8.46 3.00
C LEU A 172 -21.57 -8.72 2.18
N LEU A 173 -21.87 -9.99 1.92
CA LEU A 173 -23.05 -10.37 1.15
C LEU A 173 -24.35 -10.01 1.91
N ALA A 174 -24.37 -10.21 3.22
CA ALA A 174 -25.48 -9.77 4.09
C ALA A 174 -25.67 -8.24 4.05
N LEU A 175 -24.59 -7.46 4.11
CA LEU A 175 -24.64 -6.00 3.98
C LEU A 175 -25.20 -5.57 2.62
N MET A 176 -24.75 -6.22 1.53
CA MET A 176 -25.24 -5.93 0.18
C MET A 176 -26.74 -6.24 0.03
N ILE A 177 -27.22 -7.34 0.61
CA ILE A 177 -28.66 -7.67 0.64
C ILE A 177 -29.45 -6.61 1.41
N LEU A 178 -28.94 -6.13 2.55
CA LEU A 178 -29.56 -5.07 3.34
C LEU A 178 -29.69 -3.77 2.55
N ILE A 179 -28.60 -3.33 1.90
CA ILE A 179 -28.58 -2.13 1.05
C ILE A 179 -29.57 -2.28 -0.11
N ALA A 180 -29.54 -3.42 -0.80
CA ALA A 180 -30.47 -3.72 -1.90
C ALA A 180 -31.93 -3.73 -1.43
N GLY A 181 -32.22 -4.30 -0.26
CA GLY A 181 -33.55 -4.32 0.35
C GLY A 181 -34.06 -2.93 0.71
N VAL A 182 -33.22 -2.10 1.33
CA VAL A 182 -33.54 -0.70 1.64
C VAL A 182 -33.77 0.09 0.35
N TRP A 183 -32.93 -0.12 -0.67
CA TRP A 183 -33.06 0.52 -1.97
C TRP A 183 -34.34 0.11 -2.68
N MET A 184 -34.68 -1.18 -2.72
CA MET A 184 -35.95 -1.67 -3.26
C MET A 184 -37.16 -1.10 -2.51
N LYS A 185 -37.10 -1.02 -1.17
CA LYS A 185 -38.18 -0.44 -0.35
C LYS A 185 -38.34 1.06 -0.64
N MET A 186 -37.25 1.80 -0.74
CA MET A 186 -37.27 3.21 -1.16
C MET A 186 -37.80 3.39 -2.59
N TRP A 187 -37.42 2.49 -3.50
CA TRP A 187 -37.91 2.51 -4.88
C TRP A 187 -39.42 2.28 -4.92
N ARG A 188 -39.92 1.22 -4.27
CA ARG A 188 -41.36 0.93 -4.18
C ARG A 188 -42.15 2.10 -3.57
N ARG A 189 -41.60 2.76 -2.54
CA ARG A 189 -42.20 3.98 -1.97
C ARG A 189 -42.22 5.15 -2.95
N ARG A 190 -41.19 5.31 -3.79
CA ARG A 190 -41.18 6.34 -4.85
C ARG A 190 -42.22 6.05 -5.92
N ASP A 191 -42.39 4.79 -6.32
CA ASP A 191 -43.40 4.44 -7.32
C ASP A 191 -44.83 4.55 -6.78
N ALA A 192 -45.05 4.21 -5.49
CA ALA A 192 -46.31 4.50 -4.80
C ALA A 192 -46.59 6.02 -4.77
N LYS A 193 -45.61 6.84 -4.38
CA LYS A 193 -45.72 8.31 -4.39
C LYS A 193 -45.89 8.88 -5.80
N LYS A 194 -45.32 8.27 -6.84
CA LYS A 194 -45.56 8.66 -8.24
C LYS A 194 -46.99 8.35 -8.68
N ARG A 195 -47.56 7.22 -8.25
CA ARG A 195 -48.97 6.87 -8.52
C ARG A 195 -49.93 7.84 -7.82
N GLU A 196 -49.63 8.25 -6.59
CA GLU A 196 -50.39 9.32 -5.91
C GLU A 196 -50.21 10.68 -6.58
N ARG A 197 -48.99 11.06 -6.95
CA ARG A 197 -48.72 12.34 -7.64
C ARG A 197 -49.32 12.42 -9.04
N ARG A 198 -49.58 11.31 -9.72
CA ARG A 198 -50.34 11.29 -10.99
C ARG A 198 -51.82 11.65 -10.81
N LYS A 199 -52.35 11.58 -9.57
CA LYS A 199 -53.70 12.05 -9.25
C LYS A 199 -53.76 13.52 -8.81
N ILE A 200 -52.60 14.14 -8.54
CA ILE A 200 -52.52 15.57 -8.25
C ILE A 200 -52.39 16.29 -9.59
N LYS A 201 -53.43 17.05 -9.97
CA LYS A 201 -53.42 17.92 -11.15
C LYS A 201 -52.10 18.71 -11.17
N PRO A 202 -51.37 18.78 -12.29
CA PRO A 202 -50.09 19.45 -12.34
C PRO A 202 -50.29 20.91 -11.91
N MET A 203 -49.75 21.29 -10.74
CA MET A 203 -49.64 22.69 -10.37
C MET A 203 -48.83 23.37 -11.47
N ALA A 204 -49.40 24.44 -12.03
CA ALA A 204 -48.79 25.27 -13.04
C ALA A 204 -47.38 25.66 -12.56
N ARG A 205 -46.36 25.08 -13.20
CA ARG A 205 -44.98 25.52 -13.05
C ARG A 205 -44.91 26.92 -13.64
N HIS A 206 -45.12 27.94 -12.82
CA HIS A 206 -44.77 29.32 -13.15
C HIS A 206 -43.24 29.47 -13.10
N THR A 207 -42.52 28.70 -13.92
CA THR A 207 -41.18 29.09 -14.34
C THR A 207 -41.39 30.11 -15.44
N VAL A 208 -41.54 31.38 -15.06
CA VAL A 208 -41.47 32.50 -16.01
C VAL A 208 -40.09 32.37 -16.68
N GLN A 209 -40.10 31.86 -17.91
CA GLN A 209 -38.88 31.71 -18.68
C GLN A 209 -38.44 33.12 -19.06
N ALA A 210 -37.49 33.70 -18.32
CA ALA A 210 -36.90 34.97 -18.71
C ALA A 210 -36.43 34.89 -20.16
N THR A 211 -36.89 35.84 -20.98
CA THR A 211 -36.51 35.97 -22.38
C THR A 211 -34.99 36.15 -22.51
N THR A 212 -34.44 35.81 -23.67
CA THR A 212 -33.00 35.83 -23.91
C THR A 212 -32.38 37.21 -23.62
N ASP A 213 -33.14 38.27 -23.93
CA ASP A 213 -32.72 39.67 -23.77
C ASP A 213 -32.59 40.08 -22.31
N VAL A 214 -33.53 39.67 -21.46
CA VAL A 214 -33.45 39.89 -20.00
C VAL A 214 -32.21 39.22 -19.41
N LYS A 215 -31.85 38.04 -19.92
CA LYS A 215 -30.62 37.35 -19.47
C LYS A 215 -29.35 38.05 -19.93
N ASP A 216 -29.37 38.72 -21.09
CA ASP A 216 -28.24 39.52 -21.57
C ASP A 216 -28.09 40.81 -20.77
N MET A 217 -29.20 41.48 -20.47
CA MET A 217 -29.22 42.67 -19.60
C MET A 217 -28.66 42.35 -18.20
N LEU A 218 -29.19 41.32 -17.55
CA LEU A 218 -28.72 40.87 -16.23
C LEU A 218 -27.25 40.43 -16.24
N LEU A 219 -26.73 39.97 -17.37
CA LEU A 219 -25.33 39.61 -17.49
C LEU A 219 -24.42 40.85 -17.64
N LYS A 220 -24.89 41.90 -18.32
CA LYS A 220 -24.17 43.18 -18.42
C LYS A 220 -24.03 43.86 -17.06
N GLU A 221 -25.05 43.77 -16.22
CA GLU A 221 -25.05 44.33 -14.85
C GLU A 221 -24.23 43.50 -13.85
N SER A 222 -23.82 42.28 -14.23
CA SER A 222 -23.17 41.35 -13.31
C SER A 222 -21.65 41.44 -13.32
N THR A 223 -21.02 41.27 -12.16
CA THR A 223 -19.56 41.23 -12.03
C THR A 223 -19.02 39.82 -12.23
N ARG A 224 -17.93 39.66 -12.97
CA ARG A 224 -17.33 38.34 -13.23
C ARG A 224 -16.53 37.87 -12.00
N VAL A 225 -16.96 36.78 -11.37
CA VAL A 225 -16.30 36.21 -10.17
C VAL A 225 -15.38 35.05 -10.53
N ALA A 226 -15.69 34.31 -11.61
CA ALA A 226 -14.83 33.25 -12.13
C ALA A 226 -15.02 33.10 -13.64
N ALA A 227 -14.24 32.20 -14.28
CA ALA A 227 -14.44 31.90 -15.69
C ALA A 227 -15.85 31.36 -15.95
N ASN A 228 -16.64 32.09 -16.76
CA ASN A 228 -18.03 31.79 -17.10
C ASN A 228 -19.02 31.76 -15.92
N ILE A 229 -18.68 32.45 -14.81
CA ILE A 229 -19.57 32.63 -13.64
C ILE A 229 -19.58 34.11 -13.25
N TYR A 230 -20.77 34.68 -13.20
CA TYR A 230 -21.01 36.08 -12.88
C TYR A 230 -21.88 36.19 -11.64
N LYS A 231 -21.69 37.24 -10.85
CA LYS A 231 -22.50 37.55 -9.67
C LYS A 231 -23.28 38.83 -9.93
N HIS A 232 -24.59 38.73 -9.86
CA HIS A 232 -25.50 39.85 -9.99
C HIS A 232 -25.63 40.60 -8.65
N PRO A 233 -25.86 41.94 -8.64
CA PRO A 233 -26.09 42.70 -7.40
C PRO A 233 -27.21 42.14 -6.52
N SER A 234 -28.21 41.50 -7.12
CA SER A 234 -29.31 40.82 -6.41
C SER A 234 -28.90 39.55 -5.64
N GLY A 235 -27.60 39.21 -5.59
CA GLY A 235 -27.07 38.03 -4.89
C GLY A 235 -27.20 36.70 -5.65
N ILE A 236 -27.65 36.74 -6.90
CA ILE A 236 -27.80 35.55 -7.76
C ILE A 236 -26.53 35.34 -8.59
N PHE A 237 -26.13 34.08 -8.75
CA PHE A 237 -25.03 33.66 -9.62
C PHE A 237 -25.56 33.26 -10.99
N ILE A 238 -24.98 33.83 -12.05
CA ILE A 238 -25.28 33.51 -13.44
C ILE A 238 -24.13 32.66 -13.99
N ALA A 239 -24.42 31.41 -14.36
CA ALA A 239 -23.44 30.52 -14.96
C ALA A 239 -23.69 30.33 -16.46
N ARG A 240 -22.63 30.44 -17.26
CA ARG A 240 -22.64 30.16 -18.71
C ARG A 240 -22.12 28.73 -18.94
N GLY A 241 -22.99 27.84 -19.40
CA GLY A 241 -22.63 26.46 -19.72
C GLY A 241 -21.84 26.35 -21.03
N LYS A 242 -21.30 25.16 -21.33
CA LYS A 242 -20.48 24.90 -22.54
C LYS A 242 -21.15 25.30 -23.86
N ARG A 243 -22.48 25.18 -23.96
CA ARG A 243 -23.27 25.55 -25.15
C ARG A 243 -23.78 27.00 -25.12
N GLY A 244 -23.16 27.88 -24.32
CA GLY A 244 -23.56 29.29 -24.19
C GLY A 244 -24.87 29.54 -23.42
N LYS A 245 -25.58 28.50 -22.97
CA LYS A 245 -26.82 28.62 -22.19
C LYS A 245 -26.55 29.24 -20.82
N ARG A 246 -27.36 30.23 -20.46
CA ARG A 246 -27.26 31.01 -19.22
C ARG A 246 -28.33 30.57 -18.22
N ARG A 247 -27.92 30.30 -16.98
CA ARG A 247 -28.77 29.77 -15.90
C ARG A 247 -28.46 30.48 -14.59
N PHE A 248 -29.49 30.62 -13.75
CA PHE A 248 -29.45 31.36 -12.50
C PHE A 248 -29.41 30.41 -11.31
N PHE A 249 -28.56 30.70 -10.33
CA PHE A 249 -28.38 29.91 -9.12
C PHE A 249 -28.22 30.81 -7.91
N ARG A 250 -28.79 30.42 -6.76
CA ARG A 250 -28.56 31.13 -5.49
C ARG A 250 -27.19 30.89 -4.87
N SER A 251 -26.51 29.80 -5.24
CA SER A 251 -25.22 29.42 -4.67
C SER A 251 -24.14 29.31 -5.74
N ARG A 252 -22.95 29.81 -5.40
CA ARG A 252 -21.74 29.69 -6.22
C ARG A 252 -21.38 28.23 -6.52
N PHE A 253 -21.61 27.33 -5.57
CA PHE A 253 -21.32 25.90 -5.74
C PHE A 253 -22.15 25.29 -6.87
N TRP A 254 -23.46 25.54 -6.89
CA TRP A 254 -24.35 25.03 -7.93
C TRP A 254 -24.09 25.67 -9.30
N ALA A 255 -23.72 26.95 -9.34
CA ALA A 255 -23.25 27.62 -10.55
C ALA A 255 -21.98 26.97 -11.11
N ALA A 256 -21.03 26.59 -10.25
CA ALA A 256 -19.80 25.91 -10.64
C ALA A 256 -20.08 24.47 -11.15
N MET A 257 -20.94 23.72 -10.46
CA MET A 257 -21.38 22.38 -10.87
C MET A 257 -22.08 22.38 -12.23
N TYR A 258 -22.92 23.39 -12.50
CA TYR A 258 -23.54 23.54 -13.81
C TYR A 258 -22.52 23.82 -14.91
N ARG A 259 -21.51 24.66 -14.63
CA ARG A 259 -20.44 24.96 -15.59
C ARG A 259 -19.60 23.73 -15.94
N SER A 260 -19.19 22.94 -14.95
CA SER A 260 -18.30 21.79 -15.14
C SER A 260 -19.01 20.59 -15.76
N ILE A 261 -20.15 20.19 -15.18
CA ILE A 261 -20.82 18.91 -15.46
C ILE A 261 -22.13 19.10 -16.23
N GLY A 262 -22.67 20.32 -16.33
CA GLY A 262 -23.96 20.60 -16.98
C GLY A 262 -25.17 20.25 -16.12
N LEU A 263 -24.95 19.97 -14.83
CA LEU A 263 -25.96 19.49 -13.90
C LEU A 263 -26.88 20.63 -13.43
N ARG A 264 -28.20 20.41 -13.54
CA ARG A 264 -29.25 21.43 -13.31
C ARG A 264 -29.97 21.19 -11.99
N MET A 265 -29.27 21.41 -10.88
CA MET A 265 -29.87 21.35 -9.56
C MET A 265 -29.98 22.75 -8.96
N PHE A 266 -31.11 23.04 -8.30
CA PHE A 266 -31.39 24.31 -7.63
C PHE A 266 -31.31 25.56 -8.54
N GLU A 267 -31.78 25.43 -9.79
CA GLU A 267 -31.98 26.58 -10.68
C GLU A 267 -33.05 27.50 -10.06
N THR A 268 -32.75 28.80 -10.00
CA THR A 268 -33.72 29.82 -9.57
C THR A 268 -34.31 30.55 -10.77
N GLY A 269 -35.50 31.12 -10.60
CA GLY A 269 -36.03 32.07 -11.58
C GLY A 269 -35.10 33.27 -11.73
N ALA A 270 -35.23 33.98 -12.85
CA ALA A 270 -34.58 35.28 -12.97
C ALA A 270 -35.12 36.20 -11.84
N PRO A 271 -34.27 37.04 -11.23
CA PRO A 271 -34.78 38.11 -10.37
C PRO A 271 -35.76 38.93 -11.20
N GLN A 272 -36.92 39.25 -10.62
CA GLN A 272 -37.83 40.19 -11.25
C GLN A 272 -37.08 41.50 -11.39
N VAL A 273 -36.83 41.92 -12.63
CA VAL A 273 -36.41 43.28 -12.91
C VAL A 273 -37.60 44.12 -12.46
N MET A 274 -37.47 44.91 -11.39
CA MET A 274 -38.51 45.87 -11.07
C MET A 274 -38.65 46.75 -12.30
N HIS A 275 -39.82 46.72 -12.94
CA HIS A 275 -40.18 47.73 -13.92
C HIS A 275 -40.17 49.04 -13.13
N VAL A 276 -39.07 49.79 -13.23
CA VAL A 276 -39.09 51.19 -12.89
C VAL A 276 -39.95 51.79 -14.00
N ASP A 277 -41.20 52.10 -13.68
CA ASP A 277 -42.04 52.95 -14.52
C ASP A 277 -41.22 54.22 -14.75
N MET A 278 -40.68 54.39 -15.96
CA MET A 278 -40.05 55.64 -16.35
C MET A 278 -41.18 56.66 -16.45
N PRO A 279 -41.18 57.75 -15.64
CA PRO A 279 -42.17 58.78 -15.77
C PRO A 279 -41.98 59.48 -17.12
N GLY A 280 -43.00 59.36 -17.98
CA GLY A 280 -43.38 60.29 -19.03
C GLY A 280 -42.28 60.78 -19.97
N GLU A 281 -42.20 60.20 -21.17
CA GLU A 281 -41.90 61.00 -22.35
C GLU A 281 -42.94 62.12 -22.43
N ALA A 282 -42.48 63.35 -22.19
CA ALA A 282 -43.27 64.55 -22.31
C ALA A 282 -43.78 64.69 -23.75
N GLU A 283 -45.10 64.84 -23.87
CA GLU A 283 -45.74 65.39 -25.06
C GLU A 283 -45.08 66.71 -25.42
N THR A 284 -44.41 66.76 -26.58
CA THR A 284 -44.13 68.02 -27.28
C THR A 284 -45.46 68.66 -27.68
N PRO A 285 -45.81 69.87 -27.20
CA PRO A 285 -46.96 70.58 -27.71
C PRO A 285 -46.63 71.16 -29.09
N GLN A 286 -47.58 71.00 -30.00
CA GLN A 286 -47.64 71.71 -31.26
C GLN A 286 -47.75 73.21 -31.01
N GLY A 287 -46.90 73.97 -31.70
CA GLY A 287 -46.97 75.41 -31.92
C GLY A 287 -46.35 75.72 -33.27
#